data_AF-Q5B6Q6-F1
#
_entry.id   AF-Q5B6Q6-F1
#
_cell.length_a   1.000
_cell.length_b   1.000
_cell.length_c   1.000
_cell.angle_alpha   90.00
_cell.angle_beta   90.00
_cell.angle_gamma   90.00
#
_symmetry.space_group_name_H-M   'P 1'
#
loop_
_entity.id
_entity.type
_entity.pdbx_description
1 polymer ?
#
loop_
_entity_poly.entity_id
_entity_poly.type
_entity_poly.pdbx_seq_one_letter_code
_entity_poly.pdbx_strand_id
1 'polypeptide(L)'
;MRIVQPTLAISGALALAVPSSAQNMSFGANNFYHSPIATAIAGNLFILNNISLTDARPAIVVSHPMDAVKEQSANLYATKLAEAGFVTVSLDLPFWGGSEGEPRNVVSPEPYAEAFSAAFVSVDRERIGAVGICGSGGFLISAAKIDPRIKAVAAASMHDMGAVNRHGLQHSQFLAARKRVMASAAQQRWVEVDGGATQYTSGTLEVLTANSTDIERGTTFTAPRGASSRPRAQRGI
;
A
#
# COMPACT_ATOMS: atom_id res chain seq x y z
N MET A 1 -29.10 5.64 -9.49
CA MET A 1 -28.02 5.27 -10.43
C MET A 1 -28.69 4.85 -11.73
N ARG A 2 -28.53 5.61 -12.80
CA ARG A 2 -29.24 5.36 -14.06
C ARG A 2 -28.24 5.40 -15.21
N ILE A 3 -28.29 4.38 -16.05
CA ILE A 3 -27.62 4.30 -17.35
C ILE A 3 -28.75 4.41 -18.38
N VAL A 4 -28.62 5.30 -19.36
CA VAL A 4 -29.58 5.45 -20.46
C VAL A 4 -28.87 5.15 -21.77
N GLN A 5 -29.37 4.16 -22.53
CA GLN A 5 -29.22 4.08 -23.98
C GLN A 5 -30.49 3.45 -24.59
N PRO A 6 -30.91 3.87 -25.81
CA PRO A 6 -32.13 3.37 -26.46
C PRO A 6 -31.91 2.04 -27.20
N THR A 7 -33.01 1.31 -27.34
CA THR A 7 -33.19 -0.02 -27.97
C THR A 7 -33.12 0.01 -29.50
N LEU A 8 -32.49 -1.00 -30.13
CA LEU A 8 -33.16 -1.90 -31.09
C LEU A 8 -32.34 -3.15 -31.49
N ALA A 9 -33.07 -4.28 -31.50
CA ALA A 9 -32.97 -5.50 -32.31
C ALA A 9 -31.92 -6.61 -32.03
N ILE A 10 -32.46 -7.83 -32.11
CA ILE A 10 -32.01 -9.14 -31.59
C ILE A 10 -31.28 -9.95 -32.66
N SER A 11 -30.28 -10.75 -32.27
CA SER A 11 -30.02 -12.10 -32.80
C SER A 11 -29.09 -12.87 -31.86
N GLY A 12 -29.49 -14.09 -31.50
CA GLY A 12 -28.89 -14.88 -30.42
C GLY A 12 -27.59 -15.59 -30.78
N ALA A 13 -26.77 -15.85 -29.77
CA ALA A 13 -25.74 -16.89 -29.76
C ALA A 13 -25.32 -17.24 -28.32
N LEU A 14 -25.31 -18.55 -28.04
CA LEU A 14 -24.47 -19.31 -27.11
C LEU A 14 -23.92 -18.60 -25.85
N ALA A 15 -24.42 -19.00 -24.68
CA ALA A 15 -23.87 -18.61 -23.39
C ALA A 15 -22.52 -19.31 -23.15
N LEU A 16 -21.42 -18.63 -23.49
CA LEU A 16 -20.11 -18.90 -22.92
C LEU A 16 -20.02 -18.14 -21.59
N ALA A 17 -19.77 -18.88 -20.50
CA ALA A 17 -19.47 -18.29 -19.21
C ALA A 17 -18.14 -17.54 -19.31
N VAL A 18 -18.22 -16.20 -19.44
CA VAL A 18 -17.07 -15.32 -19.38
C VAL A 18 -16.71 -15.15 -17.89
N PRO A 19 -15.50 -15.50 -17.44
CA PRO A 19 -15.06 -15.13 -16.11
C PRO A 19 -15.09 -13.62 -16.01
N SER A 20 -15.76 -13.09 -14.98
CA SER A 20 -15.82 -11.67 -14.69
C SER A 20 -14.41 -11.17 -14.36
N SER A 21 -13.75 -10.61 -15.37
CA SER A 21 -12.58 -9.76 -15.16
C SER A 21 -13.04 -8.55 -14.35
N ALA A 22 -12.39 -8.32 -13.19
CA ALA A 22 -12.57 -7.08 -12.45
C ALA A 22 -12.31 -5.93 -13.42
N GLN A 23 -13.31 -5.05 -13.59
CA GLN A 23 -13.17 -3.90 -14.46
C GLN A 23 -11.96 -3.08 -14.00
N ASN A 24 -11.01 -2.90 -14.90
CA ASN A 24 -9.95 -1.93 -14.73
C ASN A 24 -10.58 -0.53 -14.76
N MET A 25 -10.97 -0.02 -13.60
CA MET A 25 -11.59 1.29 -13.41
C MET A 25 -10.58 2.45 -13.46
N SER A 26 -9.30 2.21 -13.81
CA SER A 26 -8.27 3.25 -13.80
C SER A 26 -8.41 4.28 -14.91
N PHE A 27 -9.13 4.01 -16.01
CA PHE A 27 -9.29 4.91 -17.17
C PHE A 27 -7.99 5.63 -17.64
N GLY A 28 -6.80 5.04 -17.41
CA GLY A 28 -5.53 5.70 -17.73
C GLY A 28 -5.18 6.92 -16.85
N ALA A 29 -5.77 7.05 -15.66
CA ALA A 29 -5.48 8.10 -14.69
C ALA A 29 -4.11 7.88 -14.01
N ASN A 30 -3.03 8.04 -14.78
CA ASN A 30 -1.66 8.13 -14.27
C ASN A 30 -1.35 9.59 -13.88
N ASN A 31 -2.01 10.09 -12.84
CA ASN A 31 -1.84 11.49 -12.39
C ASN A 31 -0.86 11.62 -11.20
N PHE A 32 0.05 10.67 -11.01
CA PHE A 32 1.01 10.70 -9.91
C PHE A 32 2.25 11.53 -10.27
N TYR A 33 2.78 12.28 -9.29
CA TYR A 33 4.07 12.94 -9.40
C TYR A 33 5.19 11.89 -9.50
N HIS A 34 6.04 11.99 -10.52
CA HIS A 34 7.23 11.16 -10.66
C HIS A 34 8.35 11.70 -9.75
N SER A 35 8.61 11.02 -8.64
CA SER A 35 9.80 11.28 -7.81
C SER A 35 11.07 10.90 -8.59
N PRO A 36 12.19 11.65 -8.45
CA PRO A 36 13.48 11.29 -9.05
C PRO A 36 14.05 9.95 -8.57
N ILE A 37 13.47 9.34 -7.52
CA ILE A 37 13.60 7.91 -7.23
C ILE A 37 12.52 7.21 -8.08
N ALA A 38 12.84 6.96 -9.35
CA ALA A 38 11.90 6.56 -10.40
C ALA A 38 11.18 5.24 -10.10
N THR A 39 10.07 5.30 -9.36
CA THR A 39 9.17 4.17 -9.10
C THR A 39 7.76 4.69 -9.16
N ALA A 40 6.95 4.20 -10.12
CA ALA A 40 5.56 4.58 -10.18
C ALA A 40 4.80 4.06 -8.94
N ILE A 41 4.10 4.98 -8.27
CA ILE A 41 3.31 4.67 -7.08
C ILE A 41 1.85 4.46 -7.51
N ALA A 42 1.31 3.29 -7.20
CA ALA A 42 -0.09 3.00 -7.45
C ALA A 42 -0.95 3.55 -6.32
N GLY A 43 -2.08 4.16 -6.67
CA GLY A 43 -3.06 4.63 -5.70
C GLY A 43 -4.49 4.61 -6.20
N ASN A 44 -5.44 4.60 -5.27
CA ASN A 44 -6.87 4.70 -5.55
C ASN A 44 -7.37 6.07 -5.08
N LEU A 45 -8.00 6.82 -5.98
CA LEU A 45 -8.59 8.14 -5.69
C LEU A 45 -10.06 7.98 -5.29
N PHE A 46 -10.43 8.58 -4.17
CA PHE A 46 -11.79 8.57 -3.62
C PHE A 46 -12.31 10.00 -3.52
N ILE A 47 -13.43 10.25 -4.21
CA ILE A 47 -14.12 11.54 -4.25
C ILE A 47 -15.61 11.25 -4.12
N LEU A 48 -16.33 12.08 -3.35
CA LEU A 48 -17.78 11.97 -3.24
C LEU A 48 -18.46 12.38 -4.57
N ASN A 49 -19.50 11.65 -4.97
CA ASN A 49 -20.26 11.96 -6.18
C ASN A 49 -20.81 13.40 -6.12
N ASN A 50 -20.66 14.16 -7.20
CA ASN A 50 -21.06 15.58 -7.35
C ASN A 50 -20.12 16.63 -6.73
N ILE A 51 -18.88 16.29 -6.39
CA ILE A 51 -17.86 17.29 -6.02
C ILE A 51 -16.95 17.56 -7.23
N SER A 52 -16.75 18.85 -7.55
CA SER A 52 -15.77 19.24 -8.56
C SER A 52 -14.35 19.17 -7.99
N LEU A 53 -13.43 18.58 -8.75
CA LEU A 53 -11.99 18.64 -8.46
C LEU A 53 -11.39 20.05 -8.62
N THR A 54 -12.15 20.99 -9.18
CA THR A 54 -11.74 22.41 -9.29
C THR A 54 -11.98 23.19 -8.00
N ASP A 55 -12.79 22.66 -7.09
CA ASP A 55 -13.01 23.29 -5.79
C ASP A 55 -11.79 23.00 -4.92
N ALA A 56 -11.17 24.03 -4.34
CA ALA A 56 -10.01 23.94 -3.46
C ALA A 56 -10.33 23.15 -2.17
N ARG A 57 -10.43 21.83 -2.30
CA ARG A 57 -10.83 20.89 -1.24
C ARG A 57 -9.61 20.41 -0.47
N PRO A 58 -9.76 20.17 0.84
CA PRO A 58 -8.72 19.52 1.61
C PRO A 58 -8.54 18.07 1.14
N ALA A 59 -7.28 17.63 1.10
CA ALA A 59 -6.91 16.31 0.64
C ALA A 59 -6.22 15.48 1.72
N ILE A 60 -6.43 14.16 1.71
CA ILE A 60 -5.80 13.23 2.64
C ILE A 60 -5.17 12.06 1.91
N VAL A 61 -3.86 11.87 2.09
CA VAL A 61 -3.13 10.68 1.65
C VAL A 61 -3.25 9.59 2.71
N VAL A 62 -3.55 8.34 2.33
CA VAL A 62 -3.72 7.21 3.25
C VAL A 62 -2.80 6.05 2.86
N SER A 63 -1.94 5.60 3.75
CA SER A 63 -1.06 4.45 3.50
C SER A 63 -1.49 3.21 4.31
N HIS A 64 -1.34 2.04 3.67
CA HIS A 64 -1.68 0.74 4.25
C HIS A 64 -0.70 0.31 5.36
N PRO A 65 -1.07 -0.63 6.22
CA PRO A 65 -0.14 -1.28 7.15
C PRO A 65 1.09 -1.86 6.47
N MET A 66 2.18 -2.04 7.20
CA MET A 66 3.28 -2.87 6.73
C MET A 66 2.76 -4.29 6.44
N ASP A 67 3.24 -4.93 5.37
CA ASP A 67 2.78 -6.23 4.84
C ASP A 67 1.38 -6.27 4.22
N ALA A 68 0.78 -5.10 4.02
CA ALA A 68 -0.52 -4.95 3.37
C ALA A 68 -0.40 -4.25 2.01
N VAL A 69 -1.56 -4.03 1.39
CA VAL A 69 -1.74 -3.23 0.17
C VAL A 69 -2.94 -2.30 0.36
N LYS A 70 -3.07 -1.29 -0.51
CA LYS A 70 -4.09 -0.24 -0.42
C LYS A 70 -5.51 -0.79 -0.42
N GLU A 71 -5.77 -1.91 -1.09
CA GLU A 71 -7.08 -2.57 -1.15
C GLU A 71 -7.61 -3.07 0.20
N GLN A 72 -6.76 -3.12 1.23
CA GLN A 72 -7.13 -3.54 2.58
C GLN A 72 -7.63 -2.33 3.41
N SER A 73 -7.04 -2.10 4.59
CA SER A 73 -7.52 -1.06 5.50
C SER A 73 -7.36 0.36 4.96
N ALA A 74 -6.37 0.63 4.08
CA ALA A 74 -6.19 1.98 3.53
C ALA A 74 -7.39 2.44 2.69
N ASN A 75 -7.91 1.59 1.81
CA ASN A 75 -9.11 1.89 1.02
C ASN A 75 -10.32 2.16 1.92
N LEU A 76 -10.47 1.41 3.02
CA LEU A 76 -11.56 1.64 3.98
C LEU A 76 -11.45 3.03 4.63
N TYR A 77 -10.27 3.38 5.14
CA TYR A 77 -10.02 4.69 5.74
C TYR A 77 -10.22 5.82 4.72
N ALA A 78 -9.66 5.69 3.52
CA ALA A 78 -9.82 6.66 2.44
C ALA A 78 -11.31 6.85 2.07
N THR A 79 -12.06 5.75 1.93
CA THR A 79 -13.50 5.80 1.66
C THR A 79 -14.25 6.56 2.76
N LYS A 80 -13.99 6.28 4.04
CA LYS A 80 -14.66 6.97 5.16
C LYS A 80 -14.31 8.44 5.27
N LEU A 81 -13.08 8.81 4.95
CA LEU A 81 -12.66 10.21 4.91
C LEU A 81 -13.24 10.93 3.68
N ALA A 82 -13.38 10.25 2.55
CA ALA A 82 -14.08 10.80 1.38
C ALA A 82 -15.57 11.02 1.66
N GLU A 83 -16.24 10.09 2.35
CA GLU A 83 -17.61 10.25 2.86
C GLU A 83 -17.74 11.46 3.80
N ALA A 84 -16.68 11.82 4.52
CA ALA A 84 -16.62 13.00 5.38
C ALA A 84 -16.28 14.32 4.63
N GLY A 85 -16.13 14.29 3.31
CA GLY A 85 -15.99 15.48 2.47
C GLY A 85 -14.55 15.85 2.08
N PHE A 86 -13.57 14.98 2.31
CA PHE A 86 -12.19 15.14 1.83
C PHE A 86 -12.00 14.51 0.45
N VAL A 87 -11.06 15.04 -0.34
CA VAL A 87 -10.49 14.26 -1.46
C VAL A 87 -9.45 13.32 -0.87
N THR A 88 -9.53 12.03 -1.12
CA THR A 88 -8.55 11.11 -0.52
C THR A 88 -7.91 10.19 -1.54
N VAL A 89 -6.66 9.83 -1.28
CA VAL A 89 -5.92 8.86 -2.08
C VAL A 89 -5.33 7.82 -1.16
N SER A 90 -5.64 6.54 -1.39
CA SER A 90 -4.88 5.46 -0.79
C SER A 90 -3.73 5.07 -1.72
N LEU A 91 -2.57 4.73 -1.18
CA LEU A 91 -1.40 4.35 -1.97
C LEU A 91 -0.82 3.01 -1.55
N ASP A 92 -0.20 2.31 -2.50
CA ASP A 92 0.74 1.23 -2.23
C ASP A 92 2.13 1.81 -2.05
N LEU A 93 2.83 1.44 -0.98
CA LEU A 93 4.22 1.85 -0.80
C LEU A 93 5.11 1.29 -1.94
N PRO A 94 6.23 1.94 -2.28
CA PRO A 94 7.21 1.42 -3.25
C PRO A 94 7.55 -0.05 -2.98
N PHE A 95 7.74 -0.85 -4.03
CA PHE A 95 8.00 -2.30 -3.97
C PHE A 95 6.80 -3.17 -3.53
N TRP A 96 5.66 -2.59 -3.13
CA TRP A 96 4.47 -3.31 -2.68
C TRP A 96 3.30 -3.19 -3.66
N GLY A 97 2.41 -4.19 -3.64
CA GLY A 97 1.15 -4.16 -4.38
C GLY A 97 1.29 -3.76 -5.85
N GLY A 98 0.47 -2.79 -6.26
CA GLY A 98 0.47 -2.23 -7.60
C GLY A 98 1.63 -1.28 -7.89
N SER A 99 2.35 -0.79 -6.89
CA SER A 99 3.50 0.09 -7.08
C SER A 99 4.67 -0.67 -7.70
N GLU A 100 5.46 0.03 -8.49
CA GLU A 100 6.67 -0.50 -9.13
C GLU A 100 7.80 -0.72 -8.11
N GLY A 101 8.96 -1.12 -8.62
CA GLY A 101 10.20 -1.26 -7.86
C GLY A 101 10.63 -2.72 -7.77
N GLU A 102 11.94 -2.93 -7.92
CA GLU A 102 12.61 -4.21 -7.74
C GLU A 102 13.85 -4.04 -6.84
N PRO A 103 14.18 -5.01 -5.98
CA PRO A 103 13.42 -6.24 -5.75
C PRO A 103 12.07 -5.99 -5.04
N ARG A 104 11.08 -6.86 -5.28
CA ARG A 104 9.76 -6.78 -4.63
C ARG A 104 9.86 -6.84 -3.10
N ASN A 105 8.93 -6.16 -2.44
CA ASN A 105 8.69 -6.22 -0.99
C ASN A 105 9.90 -5.84 -0.14
N VAL A 106 10.73 -4.94 -0.66
CA VAL A 106 11.82 -4.32 0.09
C VAL A 106 11.23 -3.34 1.08
N VAL A 107 11.66 -3.45 2.33
CA VAL A 107 11.35 -2.51 3.41
C VAL A 107 12.44 -1.45 3.49
N SER A 108 12.11 -0.21 3.08
CA SER A 108 13.04 0.92 3.13
C SER A 108 12.29 2.18 3.56
N PRO A 109 12.64 2.80 4.70
CA PRO A 109 11.94 3.97 5.22
C PRO A 109 11.98 5.20 4.30
N GLU A 110 13.09 5.42 3.60
CA GLU A 110 13.33 6.59 2.75
C GLU A 110 12.33 6.69 1.57
N PRO A 111 12.22 5.69 0.67
CA PRO A 111 11.26 5.73 -0.41
C PRO A 111 9.81 5.70 0.10
N TYR A 112 9.56 5.16 1.31
CA TYR A 112 8.22 5.16 1.90
C TYR A 112 7.80 6.56 2.38
N ALA A 113 8.71 7.29 3.02
CA ALA A 113 8.48 8.68 3.38
C ALA A 113 8.29 9.56 2.11
N GLU A 114 9.08 9.31 1.08
CA GLU A 114 8.95 9.98 -0.21
C GLU A 114 7.60 9.68 -0.88
N ALA A 115 7.08 8.45 -0.77
CA ALA A 115 5.78 8.10 -1.35
C ALA A 115 4.63 8.95 -0.79
N PHE A 116 4.64 9.30 0.51
CA PHE A 116 3.69 10.25 1.07
C PHE A 116 3.83 11.64 0.46
N SER A 117 5.08 12.08 0.25
CA SER A 117 5.42 13.40 -0.30
C SER A 117 5.11 13.53 -1.80
N ALA A 118 5.08 12.40 -2.52
CA ALA A 118 4.76 12.32 -3.94
C ALA A 118 3.25 12.16 -4.23
N ALA A 119 2.45 11.72 -3.26
CA ALA A 119 1.05 11.35 -3.46
C ALA A 119 0.06 12.53 -3.58
N PHE A 120 0.54 13.75 -3.88
CA PHE A 120 -0.32 14.94 -3.97
C PHE A 120 -0.81 15.18 -5.40
N VAL A 121 -2.12 14.98 -5.60
CA VAL A 121 -2.82 15.25 -6.86
C VAL A 121 -3.59 16.57 -6.77
N SER A 122 -3.85 17.20 -7.92
CA SER A 122 -4.57 18.47 -8.17
C SER A 122 -5.66 18.88 -7.16
N VAL A 123 -5.25 19.38 -5.99
CA VAL A 123 -6.10 19.84 -4.87
C VAL A 123 -5.51 21.11 -4.25
N ASP A 124 -6.17 21.67 -3.24
CA ASP A 124 -5.64 22.82 -2.50
C ASP A 124 -4.32 22.47 -1.81
N ARG A 125 -3.23 23.06 -2.30
CA ARG A 125 -1.85 22.81 -1.84
C ARG A 125 -1.63 23.21 -0.37
N GLU A 126 -2.46 24.09 0.17
CA GLU A 126 -2.37 24.53 1.57
C GLU A 126 -3.24 23.72 2.52
N ARG A 127 -3.95 22.70 2.03
CA ARG A 127 -4.91 21.92 2.84
C ARG A 127 -4.72 20.41 2.67
N ILE A 128 -3.47 19.97 2.77
CA ILE A 128 -3.08 18.58 2.58
C ILE A 128 -2.75 17.96 3.94
N GLY A 129 -3.38 16.82 4.25
CA GLY A 129 -3.06 15.98 5.39
C GLY A 129 -2.73 14.55 4.98
N ALA A 130 -2.36 13.72 5.95
CA ALA A 130 -2.10 12.31 5.70
C ALA A 130 -2.41 11.42 6.91
N VAL A 131 -2.70 10.15 6.62
CA VAL A 131 -3.01 9.09 7.58
C VAL A 131 -2.08 7.90 7.34
N GLY A 132 -1.37 7.48 8.39
CA GLY A 132 -0.55 6.28 8.39
C GLY A 132 -1.12 5.21 9.33
N ILE A 133 -1.33 4.00 8.82
CA ILE A 133 -1.87 2.88 9.59
C ILE A 133 -0.74 1.92 9.95
N CYS A 134 -0.68 1.44 11.20
CA CYS A 134 0.35 0.51 11.67
C CYS A 134 1.78 1.06 11.42
N GLY A 135 2.67 0.28 10.82
CA GLY A 135 4.05 0.71 10.50
C GLY A 135 4.11 1.98 9.66
N SER A 136 3.12 2.22 8.79
CA SER A 136 3.08 3.42 7.95
C SER A 136 2.82 4.71 8.71
N GLY A 137 2.35 4.65 9.96
CA GLY A 137 2.33 5.82 10.83
C GLY A 137 3.75 6.35 11.12
N GLY A 138 4.73 5.46 11.33
CA GLY A 138 6.13 5.85 11.54
C GLY A 138 6.76 6.44 10.27
N PHE A 139 6.45 5.89 9.10
CA PHE A 139 6.92 6.42 7.81
C PHE A 139 6.30 7.78 7.51
N LEU A 140 5.00 7.97 7.81
CA LEU A 140 4.33 9.26 7.69
C LEU A 140 4.97 10.33 8.57
N ILE A 141 5.27 10.02 9.84
CA ILE A 141 5.97 10.98 10.72
C ILE A 141 7.33 11.35 10.12
N SER A 142 8.04 10.40 9.51
CA SER A 142 9.32 10.67 8.86
C SER A 142 9.17 11.64 7.68
N ALA A 143 8.12 11.50 6.87
CA ALA A 143 7.80 12.44 5.78
C ALA A 143 7.42 13.83 6.31
N ALA A 144 6.49 13.89 7.27
CA ALA A 144 5.98 15.15 7.81
C ALA A 144 7.04 16.00 8.53
N LYS A 145 8.13 15.38 9.02
CA LYS A 145 9.27 16.10 9.58
C LYS A 145 10.03 16.96 8.57
N ILE A 146 10.01 16.59 7.29
CA ILE A 146 10.83 17.23 6.25
C ILE A 146 10.00 17.83 5.12
N ASP A 147 8.73 17.44 4.99
CA ASP A 147 7.81 17.98 3.99
C ASP A 147 6.76 18.93 4.62
N PRO A 148 6.96 20.25 4.59
CA PRO A 148 6.05 21.23 5.18
C PRO A 148 4.72 21.38 4.40
N ARG A 149 4.55 20.68 3.28
CA ARG A 149 3.27 20.62 2.55
C ARG A 149 2.24 19.77 3.30
N ILE A 150 2.69 18.83 4.14
CA ILE A 150 1.83 18.01 5.01
C ILE A 150 1.43 18.84 6.22
N LYS A 151 0.19 19.36 6.22
CA LYS A 151 -0.32 20.29 7.24
C LYS A 151 -0.86 19.60 8.50
N ALA A 152 -1.28 18.35 8.36
CA ALA A 152 -1.80 17.56 9.46
C ALA A 152 -1.50 16.07 9.26
N VAL A 153 -1.21 15.38 10.37
CA VAL A 153 -0.98 13.93 10.38
C VAL A 153 -1.90 13.26 11.38
N ALA A 154 -2.37 12.05 11.03
CA ALA A 154 -2.99 11.13 11.98
C ALA A 154 -2.38 9.74 11.82
N ALA A 155 -2.27 9.01 12.93
CA ALA A 155 -1.74 7.66 12.93
C ALA A 155 -2.71 6.71 13.63
N ALA A 156 -2.97 5.55 13.03
CA ALA A 156 -3.88 4.55 13.57
C ALA A 156 -3.11 3.28 13.92
N SER A 157 -3.12 2.90 15.20
CA SER A 157 -2.40 1.71 15.72
C SER A 157 -0.92 1.68 15.32
N MET A 158 -0.27 2.85 15.37
CA MET A 158 1.06 3.07 14.83
C MET A 158 2.14 2.19 15.47
N HIS A 159 3.11 1.76 14.65
CA HIS A 159 4.37 1.18 15.11
C HIS A 159 5.57 1.95 14.54
N ASP A 160 6.59 2.19 15.37
CA ASP A 160 7.93 2.53 14.90
C ASP A 160 8.63 1.24 14.48
N MET A 161 8.65 0.97 13.18
CA MET A 161 9.24 -0.26 12.64
C MET A 161 10.75 -0.38 12.89
N GLY A 162 11.46 0.75 13.04
CA GLY A 162 12.86 0.73 13.44
C GLY A 162 13.04 0.27 14.89
N ALA A 163 12.17 0.73 15.80
CA ALA A 163 12.15 0.27 17.18
C ALA A 163 11.72 -1.20 17.29
N VAL A 164 10.68 -1.62 16.54
CA VAL A 164 10.23 -3.02 16.48
C VAL A 164 11.35 -3.93 15.98
N ASN A 165 12.10 -3.55 14.95
CA ASN A 165 13.22 -4.35 14.46
C ASN A 165 14.38 -4.41 15.47
N ARG A 166 14.63 -3.35 16.23
CA ARG A 166 15.74 -3.31 17.21
C ARG A 166 15.43 -3.99 18.54
N HIS A 167 14.18 -3.93 18.98
CA HIS A 167 13.76 -4.30 20.34
C HIS A 167 12.64 -5.33 20.38
N GLY A 168 11.99 -5.63 19.26
CA GLY A 168 10.77 -6.44 19.23
C GLY A 168 9.58 -5.69 19.81
N LEU A 169 8.39 -6.26 19.62
CA LEU A 169 7.20 -5.79 20.31
C LEU A 169 7.39 -5.97 21.82
N GLN A 170 7.02 -4.95 22.61
CA GLN A 170 7.16 -4.96 24.06
C GLN A 170 8.58 -5.32 24.55
N HIS A 171 9.62 -4.90 23.82
CA HIS A 171 11.03 -5.19 24.14
C HIS A 171 11.38 -6.69 24.23
N SER A 172 10.65 -7.54 23.51
CA SER A 172 10.84 -9.00 23.51
C SER A 172 12.14 -9.50 22.85
N GLN A 173 12.85 -8.67 22.08
CA GLN A 173 14.09 -9.06 21.43
C GLN A 173 15.32 -8.79 22.30
N PHE A 174 16.20 -9.79 22.36
CA PHE A 174 17.49 -9.70 23.05
C PHE A 174 18.65 -9.53 22.06
N LEU A 175 19.75 -8.93 22.53
CA LEU A 175 20.90 -8.57 21.69
C LEU A 175 21.45 -9.74 20.87
N ALA A 176 21.53 -10.94 21.46
CA ALA A 176 22.07 -12.11 20.76
C ALA A 176 21.10 -12.64 19.67
N ALA A 177 19.79 -12.50 19.82
CA ALA A 177 18.85 -12.79 18.72
C ALA A 177 19.00 -11.76 17.59
N ARG A 178 19.07 -10.47 17.92
CA ARG A 178 19.28 -9.41 16.92
C ARG A 178 20.58 -9.61 16.13
N LYS A 179 21.69 -9.92 16.81
CA LYS A 179 22.97 -10.20 16.15
C LYS A 179 22.88 -11.40 15.20
N ARG A 180 22.13 -12.44 15.57
CA ARG A 180 21.90 -13.61 14.71
C ARG A 180 21.12 -13.25 13.46
N VAL A 181 20.03 -12.48 13.58
CA VAL A 181 19.26 -12.01 12.42
C VAL A 181 20.14 -11.22 11.46
N MET A 182 20.93 -10.26 11.98
CA MET A 182 21.86 -9.47 11.15
C MET A 182 22.93 -10.32 10.46
N ALA A 183 23.49 -11.30 11.16
CA ALA A 183 24.49 -12.21 10.59
C ALA A 183 23.89 -13.11 9.50
N SER A 184 22.70 -13.65 9.72
CA SER A 184 21.98 -14.45 8.72
C SER A 184 21.65 -13.64 7.48
N ALA A 185 21.20 -12.39 7.65
CA ALA A 185 20.89 -11.53 6.51
C ALA A 185 22.14 -11.10 5.73
N ALA A 186 23.26 -10.86 6.42
CA ALA A 186 24.55 -10.61 5.77
C ALA A 186 25.02 -11.84 4.97
N GLN A 187 24.89 -13.04 5.52
CA GLN A 187 25.24 -14.28 4.80
C GLN A 187 24.34 -14.51 3.60
N GLN A 188 23.05 -14.21 3.72
CA GLN A 188 22.08 -14.34 2.63
C GLN A 188 22.44 -13.45 1.43
N ARG A 189 23.09 -12.30 1.64
CA ARG A 189 23.59 -11.48 0.52
C ARG A 189 24.64 -12.21 -0.32
N TRP A 190 25.51 -13.02 0.29
CA TRP A 190 26.46 -13.84 -0.47
C TRP A 190 25.76 -14.90 -1.29
N VAL A 191 24.77 -15.58 -0.70
CA VAL A 191 23.93 -16.57 -1.39
C VAL A 191 23.28 -15.96 -2.65
N GLU A 192 22.73 -14.74 -2.55
CA GLU A 192 22.08 -14.09 -3.68
C GLU A 192 23.07 -13.64 -4.77
N VAL A 193 24.27 -13.17 -4.39
CA VAL A 193 25.35 -12.84 -5.35
C VAL A 193 25.82 -14.08 -6.11
N ASP A 194 25.87 -15.23 -5.43
CA ASP A 194 26.26 -16.52 -6.01
C ASP A 194 25.12 -17.17 -6.85
N GLY A 195 24.01 -16.46 -7.06
CA GLY A 195 22.86 -16.92 -7.87
C GLY A 195 21.83 -17.75 -7.11
N GLY A 196 21.94 -17.86 -5.79
CA GLY A 196 20.95 -18.49 -4.93
C GLY A 196 19.66 -17.67 -4.79
N ALA A 197 18.58 -18.32 -4.36
CA ALA A 197 17.26 -17.68 -4.24
C ALA A 197 17.23 -16.63 -3.11
N THR A 198 16.55 -15.51 -3.37
CA THR A 198 16.24 -14.51 -2.34
C THR A 198 15.33 -15.11 -1.26
N GLN A 199 15.71 -14.93 0.00
CA GLN A 199 14.87 -15.34 1.12
C GLN A 199 13.94 -14.19 1.52
N TYR A 200 12.66 -14.51 1.60
CA TYR A 200 11.66 -13.65 2.19
C TYR A 200 11.49 -14.02 3.67
N THR A 201 11.35 -13.00 4.50
CA THR A 201 11.10 -13.11 5.94
C THR A 201 9.65 -12.74 6.22
N SER A 202 9.37 -12.24 7.43
CA SER A 202 8.07 -11.75 7.92
C SER A 202 7.11 -11.24 6.84
N GLY A 203 5.82 -11.48 7.01
CA GLY A 203 4.77 -10.88 6.17
C GLY A 203 3.62 -11.84 5.93
N THR A 204 2.68 -11.43 5.07
CA THR A 204 1.54 -12.28 4.73
C THR A 204 2.01 -13.44 3.85
N LEU A 205 1.71 -14.68 4.24
CA LEU A 205 2.05 -15.86 3.46
C LEU A 205 1.44 -15.76 2.06
N GLU A 206 2.21 -16.17 1.05
CA GLU A 206 1.70 -16.28 -0.32
C GLU A 206 0.73 -17.44 -0.47
N VAL A 207 1.00 -18.54 0.25
CA VAL A 207 0.21 -19.76 0.22
C VAL A 207 -0.10 -20.17 1.66
N LEU A 208 -1.38 -20.31 1.97
CA LEU A 208 -1.82 -20.92 3.22
C LEU A 208 -1.57 -22.42 3.17
N THR A 209 -0.99 -22.96 4.23
CA THR A 209 -0.78 -24.39 4.43
C THR A 209 -1.65 -24.89 5.57
N ALA A 210 -1.74 -26.21 5.76
CA ALA A 210 -2.41 -26.79 6.92
C ALA A 210 -1.79 -26.34 8.27
N ASN A 211 -0.53 -25.89 8.24
CA ASN A 211 0.20 -25.40 9.40
C ASN A 211 0.08 -23.88 9.60
N SER A 212 -0.65 -23.17 8.74
CA SER A 212 -0.78 -21.72 8.86
C SER A 212 -1.58 -21.34 10.11
N THR A 213 -1.02 -20.41 10.87
CA THR A 213 -1.64 -19.86 12.08
C THR A 213 -2.95 -19.14 11.76
N ASP A 214 -3.78 -18.91 12.77
CA ASP A 214 -5.02 -18.14 12.59
C ASP A 214 -4.75 -16.69 12.16
N ILE A 215 -3.61 -16.13 12.59
CA ILE A 215 -3.17 -14.80 12.17
C ILE A 215 -2.84 -14.80 10.68
N GLU A 216 -2.03 -15.76 10.21
CA GLU A 216 -1.68 -15.88 8.78
C GLU A 216 -2.92 -16.12 7.91
N ARG A 217 -3.89 -16.89 8.40
CA ARG A 217 -5.17 -17.11 7.71
C ARG A 217 -6.04 -15.85 7.69
N GLY A 218 -6.04 -15.05 8.76
CA GLY A 218 -6.78 -13.80 8.85
C GLY A 218 -6.16 -12.64 8.07
N THR A 219 -4.85 -12.65 7.85
CA THR A 219 -4.13 -11.63 7.07
C THR A 219 -4.09 -11.97 5.57
N THR A 220 -4.17 -13.25 5.22
CA THR A 220 -4.27 -13.69 3.82
C THR A 220 -5.71 -13.53 3.32
N PHE A 221 -6.07 -12.33 2.86
CA PHE A 221 -7.32 -12.15 2.13
C PHE A 221 -7.23 -12.83 0.74
N THR A 222 -7.73 -14.06 0.65
CA THR A 222 -8.07 -14.79 -0.60
C THR A 222 -9.46 -14.40 -1.13
N ALA A 223 -9.86 -13.14 -0.98
CA ALA A 223 -11.13 -12.65 -1.56
C ALA A 223 -10.90 -12.06 -2.97
N PRO A 224 -11.88 -12.16 -3.90
CA PRO A 224 -11.76 -11.65 -5.28
C PRO A 224 -11.48 -10.15 -5.41
N ARG A 225 -11.51 -9.39 -4.31
CA ARG A 225 -11.40 -7.92 -4.26
C ARG A 225 -9.99 -7.38 -3.97
N GLY A 226 -8.96 -8.22 -3.96
CA GLY A 226 -7.59 -7.76 -3.63
C GLY A 226 -6.47 -8.76 -3.94
N ALA A 227 -6.70 -9.68 -4.89
CA ALA A 227 -5.66 -10.61 -5.33
C ALA A 227 -4.59 -9.86 -6.12
N SER A 228 -3.53 -9.41 -5.44
CA SER A 228 -2.26 -9.11 -6.08
C SER A 228 -1.62 -10.44 -6.49
N SER A 229 -1.26 -10.59 -7.77
CA SER A 229 -0.45 -11.72 -8.27
C SER A 229 1.00 -11.67 -7.82
N ARG A 230 1.38 -10.65 -7.04
CA ARG A 230 2.75 -10.37 -6.61
C ARG A 230 2.98 -10.79 -5.15
N PRO A 231 4.23 -11.16 -4.78
CA PRO A 231 4.62 -11.53 -3.43
C PRO A 231 4.09 -10.58 -2.35
N ARG A 232 3.84 -11.09 -1.14
CA ARG A 232 3.42 -10.27 0.03
C ARG A 232 4.29 -10.47 1.29
N ALA A 233 5.29 -11.34 1.23
CA ALA A 233 6.29 -11.49 2.29
C ALA A 233 7.41 -10.46 2.12
N GLN A 234 7.97 -9.92 3.22
CA GLN A 234 9.06 -8.95 3.17
C GLN A 234 10.35 -9.62 2.70
N ARG A 235 11.16 -8.94 1.90
CA ARG A 235 12.51 -9.43 1.61
C ARG A 235 13.35 -9.43 2.89
N GLY A 236 14.02 -10.53 3.20
CA GLY A 236 14.95 -10.60 4.33
C GLY A 236 16.17 -9.72 4.09
N ILE A 237 16.46 -8.79 5.00
CA ILE A 237 17.64 -7.90 4.98
C ILE A 237 18.29 -7.74 6.34
#